data_AF-A0A974B919-F1
#
_entry.id   AF-A0A974B919-F1
#
_cell.length_a   1.000
_cell.length_b   1.000
_cell.length_c   1.000
_cell.angle_alpha   90.00
_cell.angle_beta   90.00
_cell.angle_gamma   90.00
#
_symmetry.space_group_name_H-M   'P 1'
#
loop_
_entity.id
_entity.type
_entity.pdbx_description
1 polymer ?
#
loop_
_entity_poly.entity_id
_entity_poly.type
_entity_poly.pdbx_seq_one_letter_code
_entity_poly.pdbx_strand_id
1 'polypeptide(L)' 'IFCRHAKRSTINTEDVKLLARRSSSLLKYITQKSEELASSNMEQKEKKKKKSSATKGERTPREKAAAVTESEDSNMS' A
#
# COMPACT_ATOMS: atom_id res chain seq x y z
N ILE A 1 -1.25 -10.97 12.98
CA ILE A 1 -1.12 -10.62 14.43
C ILE A 1 -0.58 -9.19 14.61
N PHE A 2 0.51 -8.78 13.94
CA PHE A 2 1.16 -7.48 14.17
C PHE A 2 0.29 -6.24 13.89
N CYS A 3 -0.42 -6.19 12.74
CA CYS A 3 -1.29 -5.06 12.42
C CYS A 3 -2.42 -4.87 13.46
N ARG A 4 -3.05 -5.98 13.89
CA ARG A 4 -4.10 -5.98 14.91
C ARG A 4 -3.57 -5.53 16.27
N HIS A 5 -2.34 -5.90 16.64
CA HIS A 5 -1.69 -5.44 17.87
C HIS A 5 -1.54 -3.91 17.89
N ALA A 6 -1.25 -3.31 16.75
CA ALA A 6 -1.23 -1.86 16.57
C ALA A 6 -2.63 -1.24 16.32
N LYS A 7 -3.72 -1.98 16.59
CA LYS A 7 -5.12 -1.58 16.35
C LYS A 7 -5.41 -1.14 14.90
N ARG A 8 -4.64 -1.63 13.93
CA ARG A 8 -4.85 -1.41 12.49
C ARG A 8 -5.49 -2.63 11.84
N SER A 9 -6.29 -2.40 10.81
CA SER A 9 -6.78 -3.45 9.90
C SER A 9 -5.87 -3.59 8.67
N THR A 10 -5.19 -2.52 8.27
CA THR A 10 -4.26 -2.52 7.14
C THR A 10 -2.83 -2.80 7.60
N ILE A 11 -2.17 -3.74 6.91
CA ILE A 11 -0.77 -4.09 7.12
C ILE A 11 0.13 -2.99 6.55
N ASN A 12 1.21 -2.68 7.24
CA ASN A 12 2.22 -1.71 6.81
C ASN A 12 3.64 -2.28 6.87
N THR A 13 4.63 -1.52 6.40
CA THR A 13 6.03 -1.97 6.26
C THR A 13 6.64 -2.44 7.56
N GLU A 14 6.27 -1.82 8.68
CA GLU A 14 6.79 -2.17 10.01
C GLU A 14 6.35 -3.57 10.46
N ASP A 15 5.12 -3.97 10.11
CA ASP A 15 4.63 -5.33 10.38
C ASP A 15 5.47 -6.38 9.61
N VAL A 16 5.88 -6.04 8.38
CA VAL A 16 6.70 -6.91 7.51
C VAL A 16 8.15 -6.97 7.99
N LYS A 17 8.74 -5.83 8.37
CA LYS A 17 10.08 -5.79 8.99
C LYS A 17 10.11 -6.63 10.27
N LEU A 18 9.07 -6.56 11.10
CA LEU A 18 8.95 -7.36 12.32
C LEU A 18 8.81 -8.86 12.04
N LEU A 19 8.20 -9.25 10.92
CA LEU A 19 8.13 -10.64 10.48
C LEU A 19 9.51 -11.18 10.07
N ALA A 20 10.32 -10.36 9.39
CA ALA A 20 11.64 -10.71 8.88
C ALA A 20 12.76 -10.75 9.94
N ARG A 21 12.48 -10.34 11.18
CA ARG A 21 13.47 -10.13 12.25
C ARG A 21 14.33 -11.35 12.64
N ARG A 22 13.95 -12.56 12.21
CA ARG A 22 14.66 -13.80 12.57
C ARG A 22 16.06 -13.87 11.97
N SER A 23 16.26 -13.29 10.78
CA SER A 23 17.55 -13.25 10.11
C SER A 23 18.00 -11.80 9.96
N SER A 24 19.21 -11.49 10.44
CA SER A 24 19.76 -10.14 10.38
C SER A 24 20.07 -9.70 8.95
N SER A 25 20.55 -10.61 8.09
CA SER A 25 20.77 -10.32 6.67
C SER A 25 19.47 -10.07 5.93
N LEU A 26 18.42 -10.86 6.21
CA LEU A 26 17.09 -10.67 5.63
C LEU A 26 16.44 -9.36 6.07
N LEU A 27 16.55 -9.02 7.36
CA LEU A 27 16.03 -7.77 7.91
C LEU A 27 16.67 -6.54 7.24
N LYS A 28 18.00 -6.57 7.04
CA LYS A 28 18.73 -5.50 6.34
C LYS A 28 18.25 -5.35 4.90
N TYR A 29 18.16 -6.46 4.16
CA TYR A 29 17.71 -6.45 2.77
C TYR A 29 16.29 -5.89 2.63
N ILE A 30 15.35 -6.34 3.47
CA ILE A 30 13.96 -5.88 3.43
C ILE A 30 13.84 -4.41 3.81
N THR A 31 14.63 -3.95 4.80
CA THR A 31 14.65 -2.53 5.19
C THR A 31 15.10 -1.66 4.03
N GLN A 32 16.22 -2.00 3.39
CA GLN A 32 16.73 -1.29 2.22
C GLN A 32 15.69 -1.24 1.08
N LYS A 33 15.07 -2.39 0.76
CA LYS A 33 14.03 -2.43 -0.30
C LYS A 33 12.80 -1.61 0.04
N SER A 34 12.40 -1.54 1.31
CA SER A 34 11.27 -0.71 1.73
C SER A 34 11.54 0.79 1.56
N GLU A 35 12.77 1.24 1.78
CA GLU A 35 13.20 2.62 1.60
C GLU A 35 13.27 2.98 0.11
N GLU A 36 13.82 2.10 -0.72
CA GLU A 36 13.82 2.26 -2.20
C GLU A 36 12.39 2.44 -2.74
N LEU A 37 11.45 1.61 -2.28
CA LEU A 37 10.04 1.71 -2.67
C LEU A 37 9.35 2.98 -2.13
N ALA A 38 9.70 3.42 -0.91
CA ALA A 38 9.15 4.66 -0.35
C ALA A 38 9.55 5.87 -1.20
N SER A 39 10.82 5.96 -1.61
CA SER A 39 11.33 6.99 -2.52
C SER A 39 10.62 6.96 -3.88
N SER A 40 10.50 5.78 -4.49
CA SER A 40 9.80 5.61 -5.77
C SER A 40 8.32 6.05 -5.69
N ASN A 41 7.63 5.71 -4.60
CA ASN A 41 6.24 6.10 -4.39
C ASN A 41 6.07 7.62 -4.19
N MET A 42 7.05 8.30 -3.60
CA MET A 42 7.04 9.77 -3.50
C MET A 42 7.15 10.43 -4.88
N GLU A 43 8.06 9.94 -5.74
CA GLU A 43 8.19 10.43 -7.12
C GLU A 43 6.89 10.24 -7.93
N GLN A 44 6.20 9.11 -7.75
CA GLN A 44 4.90 8.89 -8.39
C GLN A 44 3.81 9.85 -7.89
N LYS A 45 3.81 10.19 -6.59
CA LYS A 45 2.88 11.19 -6.04
C LYS A 45 3.17 12.59 -6.62
N GLU A 46 4.42 12.94 -6.87
CA GLU A 46 4.79 14.19 -7.54
C GLU A 46 4.33 14.23 -9.00
N LYS A 47 4.49 13.13 -9.73
CA LYS A 47 3.96 12.99 -11.10
C LYS A 47 2.44 13.07 -11.14
N LYS A 48 1.73 12.56 -10.12
CA LYS A 48 0.27 12.66 -10.00
C LYS A 48 -0.20 14.10 -9.73
N LYS A 49 0.53 14.87 -8.89
CA LYS A 49 0.23 16.29 -8.62
C LYS A 49 0.39 17.18 -9.87
N LYS A 50 1.30 16.84 -10.80
CA LYS A 50 1.45 17.56 -12.07
C LYS A 50 0.34 17.28 -13.09
N LYS A 51 -0.41 16.16 -12.98
CA LYS A 51 -1.55 15.86 -13.85
C LYS A 51 -2.89 16.42 -13.34
N SER A 52 -3.03 16.69 -12.04
CA SER A 52 -4.28 17.20 -11.47
C SER A 52 -4.46 18.73 -11.57
N SER A 53 -3.45 19.49 -12.01
CA SER A 53 -3.58 20.93 -12.23
C SER A 53 -4.13 21.30 -13.62
N ALA A 54 -4.34 20.33 -14.52
CA ALA A 54 -4.88 20.57 -15.86
C ALA A 54 -6.42 20.40 -15.96
N THR A 55 -7.11 20.05 -14.87
CA THR A 55 -8.57 19.81 -14.88
C THR A 55 -9.22 20.50 -13.69
N LYS A 56 -9.29 21.84 -13.77
CA LYS A 56 -10.21 22.64 -12.95
C LYS A 56 -11.56 22.63 -13.67
N GLY A 57 -12.47 21.76 -13.25
CA GLY A 57 -13.83 21.76 -13.77
C GLY A 57 -14.72 20.71 -13.10
N GLU A 58 -15.57 21.16 -12.18
CA GLU A 58 -16.90 20.61 -11.90
C GLU A 58 -17.10 19.58 -10.74
N ARG A 59 -17.46 20.15 -9.57
CA ARG A 59 -18.57 19.82 -8.64
C ARG A 59 -18.94 18.33 -8.38
N THR A 60 -18.72 17.87 -7.14
CA THR A 60 -19.73 17.60 -6.06
C THR A 60 -19.25 16.51 -5.08
N PRO A 61 -19.61 16.58 -3.77
CA PRO A 61 -19.24 15.59 -2.76
C PRO A 61 -20.38 14.58 -2.51
N ARG A 62 -20.13 13.28 -2.61
CA ARG A 62 -21.06 12.26 -2.07
C ARG A 62 -20.36 10.96 -1.65
N GLU A 63 -20.49 10.71 -0.35
CA GLU A 63 -20.47 9.46 0.43
C GLU A 63 -20.54 8.08 -0.28
N LYS A 64 -19.94 7.10 0.43
CA LYS A 64 -20.28 5.65 0.53
C LYS A 64 -19.96 4.80 -0.71
N ALA A 65 -19.51 3.55 -0.65
CA ALA A 65 -19.26 2.52 0.37
C ALA A 65 -18.24 1.53 -0.27
N ALA A 66 -17.25 0.98 0.42
CA ALA A 66 -17.29 -0.32 1.10
C ALA A 66 -18.14 -1.43 0.42
N ALA A 67 -17.48 -2.55 0.11
CA ALA A 67 -18.02 -3.86 -0.34
C ALA A 67 -18.46 -3.88 -1.83
N VAL A 68 -18.16 -4.87 -2.67
CA VAL A 68 -18.04 -6.33 -2.48
C VAL A 68 -17.06 -6.88 -3.54
N THR A 69 -16.17 -7.76 -3.13
CA THR A 69 -15.46 -8.72 -4.01
C THR A 69 -16.26 -10.03 -4.00
N GLU A 70 -16.77 -10.44 -5.16
CA GLU A 70 -17.35 -11.78 -5.42
C GLU A 70 -16.78 -12.19 -6.80
N SER A 71 -15.81 -13.12 -6.84
CA SER A 71 -15.94 -14.59 -7.09
C SER A 71 -16.38 -14.87 -8.55
N GLU A 72 -15.81 -15.79 -9.34
CA GLU A 72 -15.35 -17.19 -9.15
C GLU A 72 -14.26 -17.51 -10.23
N ASP A 73 -13.14 -18.16 -9.92
CA ASP A 73 -12.90 -19.62 -9.99
C ASP A 73 -13.33 -20.32 -11.30
N SER A 74 -12.37 -20.61 -12.20
CA SER A 74 -12.34 -21.88 -12.94
C SER A 74 -11.14 -22.07 -13.86
N ASN A 75 -10.54 -23.25 -13.67
CA ASN A 75 -9.98 -24.15 -14.67
C ASN A 75 -8.44 -24.19 -14.85
N MET A 76 -7.80 -25.03 -14.03
CA MET A 76 -6.67 -25.86 -14.44
C MET A 76 -7.21 -27.23 -14.86
N SER A 77 -7.06 -27.58 -16.13
CA SER A 77 -7.08 -28.95 -16.67
C SER A 77 -6.11 -29.00 -17.85
#